data_AF-A0A2V7T639-F1
#
_entry.id   AF-A0A2V7T639-F1
#
_cell.length_a   1.000
_cell.length_b   1.000
_cell.length_c   1.000
_cell.angle_alpha   90.00
_cell.angle_beta   90.00
_cell.angle_gamma   90.00
#
_symmetry.space_group_name_H-M   'P 1'
#
loop_
_entity.id
_entity.type
_entity.pdbx_description
1 polymer ?
#
loop_
_entity_poly.entity_id
_entity_poly.type
_entity_poly.pdbx_seq_one_letter_code
_entity_poly.pdbx_strand_id
1 'polypeptide(L)'
;MKARASVPTLPVPLLRDGIAREAARYSLRRVAREVGMSPNGLRDFLRGALPRSATRAKLEQWLASQGQVTRPPNMGQFIRLLNHLAVDLSPDQTKQFGRAIGELLVESYEVRRLSPPRWVQALLRHYRPLRGKAASEVA
;
A
#
# COMPACT_ATOMS: atom_id res chain seq x y z
N MET A 1 7.62 -27.82 -4.53
CA MET A 1 8.55 -26.66 -4.64
C MET A 1 7.71 -25.38 -4.48
N LYS A 2 7.89 -24.60 -3.41
CA LYS A 2 7.14 -23.34 -3.23
C LYS A 2 7.67 -22.31 -4.24
N ALA A 3 6.80 -21.84 -5.14
CA ALA A 3 7.12 -20.73 -6.03
C ALA A 3 7.52 -19.52 -5.18
N ARG A 4 8.76 -19.03 -5.35
CA ARG A 4 9.15 -17.70 -4.86
C ARG A 4 8.25 -16.72 -5.60
N ALA A 5 7.28 -16.13 -4.91
CA ALA A 5 6.51 -15.03 -5.45
C ALA A 5 7.50 -13.97 -5.96
N SER A 6 7.50 -13.68 -7.27
CA SER A 6 8.35 -12.63 -7.80
C SER A 6 7.86 -11.33 -7.17
N VAL A 7 8.70 -10.71 -6.33
CA VAL A 7 8.36 -9.43 -5.72
C VAL A 7 8.13 -8.44 -6.85
N PRO A 8 6.96 -7.77 -6.94
CA PRO A 8 6.75 -6.77 -7.97
C PRO A 8 7.81 -5.68 -7.83
N THR A 9 8.49 -5.38 -8.93
CA THR A 9 9.55 -4.39 -9.01
C THR A 9 9.01 -3.02 -8.60
N LEU A 10 9.37 -2.55 -7.40
CA LEU A 10 8.91 -1.26 -6.89
C LEU A 10 9.69 -0.14 -7.57
N PRO A 11 9.05 0.98 -7.97
CA PRO A 11 9.78 2.19 -8.37
C PRO A 11 10.82 2.57 -7.30
N VAL A 12 12.04 2.92 -7.73
CA VAL A 12 13.16 3.21 -6.81
C VAL A 12 12.82 4.29 -5.76
N PRO A 13 12.08 5.37 -6.09
CA PRO A 13 11.65 6.34 -5.07
C PRO A 13 10.79 5.70 -3.97
N LEU A 14 9.82 4.86 -4.33
CA LEU A 14 8.96 4.18 -3.36
C LEU A 14 9.71 3.15 -2.52
N LEU A 15 10.66 2.44 -3.14
CA LEU A 15 11.57 1.55 -2.43
C LEU A 15 12.39 2.33 -1.40
N ARG A 16 12.94 3.49 -1.78
CA ARG A 16 13.70 4.37 -0.90
C ARG A 16 12.88 4.85 0.28
N ASP A 17 11.66 5.33 0.02
CA ASP A 17 10.76 5.80 1.08
C ASP A 17 10.36 4.68 2.05
N GLY A 18 10.12 3.48 1.54
CA GLY A 18 9.82 2.29 2.36
C GLY A 18 10.97 1.96 3.31
N ILE A 19 12.19 1.93 2.78
CA ILE A 19 13.41 1.68 3.58
C ILE A 19 13.67 2.80 4.58
N ALA A 20 13.42 4.07 4.20
CA ALA A 20 13.58 5.23 5.08
C ALA A 20 12.66 5.15 6.31
N ARG A 21 11.40 4.75 6.10
CA ARG A 21 10.42 4.55 7.19
C ARG A 21 10.87 3.48 8.18
N GLU A 22 11.33 2.33 7.69
CA GLU A 22 11.81 1.25 8.57
C GLU A 22 13.10 1.65 9.31
N ALA A 23 14.00 2.39 8.64
CA ALA A 23 15.21 2.90 9.27
C ALA A 23 14.91 3.92 10.38
N ALA A 24 13.86 4.74 10.22
CA ALA A 24 13.37 5.64 11.26
C ALA A 24 12.77 4.87 12.46
N ARG A 25 12.11 3.73 12.21
CA ARG A 25 11.48 2.90 13.23
C ARG A 25 12.47 2.07 14.06
N TYR A 26 13.53 1.55 13.43
CA TYR A 26 14.42 0.54 14.04
C TYR A 26 15.89 0.94 14.15
N SER A 27 16.34 1.98 13.44
CA SER A 27 17.73 2.39 13.17
C SER A 27 18.33 1.87 11.84
N LEU A 28 19.10 2.76 11.21
CA LEU A 28 19.76 2.51 9.93
C LEU A 28 20.77 1.35 9.98
N ARG A 29 21.50 1.19 11.09
CA ARG A 29 22.45 0.08 11.24
C ARG A 29 21.73 -1.27 11.32
N ARG A 30 20.60 -1.32 12.03
CA ARG A 30 19.79 -2.54 12.15
C ARG A 30 19.22 -2.95 10.80
N VAL A 31 18.61 -2.01 10.07
CA VAL A 31 18.08 -2.27 8.73
C VAL A 31 19.19 -2.73 7.78
N ALA A 32 20.35 -2.07 7.78
CA ALA A 32 21.47 -2.46 6.92
C ALA A 32 21.91 -3.91 7.17
N ARG A 33 22.04 -4.30 8.44
CA ARG A 33 22.37 -5.67 8.83
C ARG A 33 21.33 -6.68 8.35
N GLU A 34 20.04 -6.37 8.50
CA GLU A 34 18.95 -7.28 8.13
C GLU A 34 18.78 -7.40 6.60
N VAL A 35 19.07 -6.34 5.84
CA VAL A 35 19.11 -6.38 4.37
C VAL A 35 20.38 -7.10 3.86
N GLY A 36 21.43 -7.19 4.68
CA GLY A 36 22.74 -7.71 4.27
C GLY A 36 23.54 -6.69 3.45
N MET A 37 23.54 -5.43 3.90
CA MET A 37 24.25 -4.28 3.34
C MET A 37 25.11 -3.59 4.42
N SER A 38 26.10 -2.81 3.99
CA SER A 38 26.82 -1.92 4.91
C SER A 38 25.93 -0.72 5.31
N PRO A 39 26.09 -0.16 6.52
CA PRO A 39 25.37 1.05 6.93
C PRO A 39 25.61 2.23 5.98
N ASN A 40 26.82 2.38 5.46
CA ASN A 40 27.14 3.45 4.50
C ASN A 40 26.42 3.21 3.17
N GLY A 41 26.43 1.99 2.63
CA GLY A 41 25.72 1.67 1.41
C GLY A 41 24.21 1.88 1.51
N LEU A 42 23.62 1.61 2.68
CA LEU A 42 22.21 1.93 2.94
C LEU A 42 21.97 3.44 3.02
N ARG A 43 22.86 4.19 3.70
CA ARG A 43 22.78 5.66 3.78
C ARG A 43 22.88 6.30 2.40
N ASP A 44 23.78 5.84 1.55
CA ASP A 44 23.98 6.38 0.20
C ASP A 44 22.77 6.11 -0.69
N PHE A 45 22.18 4.91 -0.60
CA PHE A 45 20.91 4.59 -1.24
C PHE A 45 19.78 5.54 -0.82
N LEU A 46 19.66 5.82 0.49
CA LEU A 46 18.69 6.76 1.04
C LEU A 46 18.94 8.21 0.58
N ARG A 47 20.18 8.57 0.29
CA ARG A 47 20.57 9.91 -0.19
C ARG A 47 20.43 10.12 -1.69
N GLY A 48 20.15 9.06 -2.47
CA GLY A 48 19.96 9.21 -3.91
C GLY A 48 20.63 8.14 -4.76
N ALA A 49 21.55 7.36 -4.21
CA ALA A 49 22.29 6.39 -5.01
C ALA A 49 21.36 5.35 -5.64
N LEU A 50 21.65 5.01 -6.90
CA LEU A 50 20.91 3.99 -7.64
C LEU A 50 21.43 2.61 -7.26
N PRO A 51 20.57 1.70 -6.75
CA PRO A 51 21.01 0.37 -6.38
C PRO A 51 21.27 -0.47 -7.64
N ARG A 52 22.38 -1.23 -7.65
CA ARG A 52 22.60 -2.29 -8.64
C ARG A 52 21.52 -3.36 -8.52
N SER A 53 21.28 -4.14 -9.57
CA SER A 53 20.23 -5.16 -9.65
C SER A 53 20.20 -6.10 -8.43
N ALA A 54 21.34 -6.62 -8.00
CA ALA A 54 21.45 -7.48 -6.82
C ALA A 54 21.08 -6.76 -5.51
N THR A 55 21.50 -5.50 -5.35
CA THR A 55 21.18 -4.67 -4.19
C THR A 55 19.68 -4.34 -4.16
N ARG A 56 19.11 -4.02 -5.32
CA ARG A 56 17.68 -3.76 -5.47
C ARG A 56 16.86 -4.97 -5.06
N ALA A 57 17.21 -6.17 -5.55
CA ALA A 57 16.52 -7.40 -5.20
C ALA A 57 16.54 -7.66 -3.68
N LYS A 58 17.68 -7.42 -3.01
CA LYS A 58 17.77 -7.52 -1.54
C LYS A 58 16.85 -6.53 -0.83
N LEU A 59 16.86 -5.26 -1.25
CA LEU A 59 16.02 -4.21 -0.65
C LEU A 59 14.52 -4.51 -0.85
N GLU A 60 14.13 -4.91 -2.06
CA GLU A 60 12.74 -5.26 -2.38
C GLU A 60 12.27 -6.50 -1.60
N GLN A 61 13.08 -7.55 -1.57
CA GLN A 61 12.77 -8.77 -0.82
C GLN A 61 12.71 -8.51 0.69
N TRP A 62 13.64 -7.72 1.22
CA TRP A 62 13.63 -7.35 2.63
C TRP A 62 12.42 -6.49 2.98
N LEU A 63 12.10 -5.47 2.18
CA LEU A 63 10.93 -4.62 2.41
C LEU A 63 9.62 -5.42 2.33
N ALA A 64 9.51 -6.36 1.39
CA ALA A 64 8.39 -7.28 1.30
C ALA A 64 8.27 -8.19 2.54
N SER A 65 9.41 -8.54 3.18
CA SER A 65 9.41 -9.30 4.43
C SER A 65 9.00 -8.48 5.66
N GLN A 66 9.30 -7.17 5.68
CA GLN A 66 8.80 -6.24 6.70
C GLN A 66 7.30 -5.97 6.52
N GLY A 67 6.85 -5.96 5.26
CA GLY A 67 5.46 -5.79 4.82
C GLY A 67 4.55 -7.00 5.04
N GLN A 68 4.96 -8.01 5.79
CA GLN A 68 4.00 -8.89 6.48
C GLN A 68 3.27 -8.04 7.52
N VAL A 69 2.32 -7.23 7.05
CA VAL A 69 1.32 -6.62 7.92
C VAL A 69 0.62 -7.80 8.58
N THR A 70 0.99 -8.07 9.83
CA THR A 70 0.52 -9.24 10.60
C THR A 70 -1.01 -9.28 10.73
N ARG A 71 -1.68 -8.17 10.37
CA ARG A 71 -3.09 -8.14 10.00
C ARG A 71 -3.27 -7.38 8.68
N PRO A 72 -4.06 -7.89 7.72
CA PRO A 72 -4.53 -7.05 6.63
C PRO A 72 -5.16 -5.76 7.19
N PRO A 73 -4.93 -4.59 6.56
CA PRO A 73 -5.49 -3.33 7.03
C PRO A 73 -7.00 -3.51 7.23
N ASN A 74 -7.49 -3.11 8.39
CA ASN A 74 -8.92 -3.16 8.65
C ASN A 74 -9.58 -1.92 8.02
N MET A 75 -10.85 -2.06 7.66
CA MET A 75 -11.64 -1.00 7.03
C MET A 75 -11.62 0.32 7.81
N GLY A 76 -11.62 0.26 9.15
CA GLY A 76 -11.57 1.45 10.01
C GLY A 76 -10.24 2.21 9.90
N GLN A 77 -9.11 1.52 9.75
CA GLN A 77 -7.81 2.13 9.51
C GLN A 77 -7.78 2.87 8.18
N PHE A 78 -8.38 2.28 7.13
CA PHE A 78 -8.52 2.95 5.84
C PHE A 78 -9.39 4.20 5.93
N ILE A 79 -10.56 4.13 6.57
CA ILE A 79 -11.46 5.28 6.73
C ILE A 79 -10.77 6.43 7.48
N ARG A 80 -10.01 6.11 8.53
CA ARG A 80 -9.23 7.13 9.27
C ARG A 80 -8.18 7.80 8.39
N LEU A 81 -7.44 7.03 7.60
CA LEU A 81 -6.46 7.58 6.67
C LEU A 81 -7.13 8.42 5.58
N LEU A 82 -8.24 7.94 5.02
CA LEU A 82 -9.01 8.67 4.02
C LEU A 82 -9.48 10.02 4.57
N ASN A 83 -10.05 10.05 5.77
CA ASN A 83 -10.49 11.29 6.42
C ASN A 83 -9.33 12.25 6.70
N HIS A 84 -8.13 11.73 6.99
CA HIS A 84 -6.95 12.56 7.18
C HIS A 84 -6.48 13.19 5.86
N LEU A 85 -6.51 12.43 4.76
CA LEU A 85 -6.14 12.92 3.42
C LEU A 85 -7.21 13.84 2.80
N ALA A 86 -8.46 13.68 3.22
CA ALA A 86 -9.61 14.38 2.69
C ALA A 86 -10.10 15.51 3.62
N VAL A 87 -9.22 16.06 4.46
CA VAL A 87 -9.58 17.06 5.48
C VAL A 87 -10.22 18.32 4.87
N ASP A 88 -9.80 18.69 3.65
CA ASP A 88 -10.31 19.85 2.92
C ASP A 88 -11.43 19.50 1.93
N LEU A 89 -11.83 18.23 1.84
CA LEU A 89 -12.86 17.75 0.92
C LEU A 89 -14.24 17.74 1.61
N SER A 90 -15.28 18.01 0.81
CA SER A 90 -16.66 17.83 1.30
C SER A 90 -16.94 16.35 1.62
N PRO A 91 -17.90 16.05 2.49
CA PRO A 91 -18.25 14.67 2.83
C PRO A 91 -18.57 13.80 1.61
N ASP A 92 -19.18 14.36 0.57
CA ASP A 92 -19.53 13.63 -0.64
C ASP A 92 -18.32 13.43 -1.56
N GLN A 93 -17.42 14.40 -1.63
CA GLN A 93 -16.12 14.24 -2.31
C GLN A 93 -15.26 13.17 -1.61
N THR A 94 -15.25 13.14 -0.28
CA THR A 94 -14.55 12.11 0.51
C THR A 94 -15.11 10.72 0.24
N LYS A 95 -16.43 10.56 0.17
CA LYS A 95 -17.07 9.27 -0.20
C LYS A 95 -16.73 8.86 -1.62
N GLN A 96 -16.77 9.79 -2.58
CA GLN A 96 -16.43 9.52 -3.98
C GLN A 96 -14.95 9.11 -4.10
N PHE A 97 -14.07 9.77 -3.35
CA PHE A 97 -12.65 9.42 -3.30
C PHE A 97 -12.42 8.02 -2.70
N GLY A 98 -13.08 7.70 -1.58
CA GLY A 98 -13.05 6.37 -0.97
C GLY A 98 -13.55 5.27 -1.91
N ARG A 99 -14.60 5.55 -2.68
CA ARG A 99 -15.13 4.65 -3.71
C ARG A 99 -14.12 4.39 -4.82
N ALA A 100 -13.54 5.45 -5.40
CA ALA A 100 -12.57 5.34 -6.49
C ALA A 100 -11.34 4.51 -6.08
N ILE A 101 -10.84 4.71 -4.85
CA ILE A 101 -9.74 3.88 -4.32
C ILE A 101 -10.17 2.42 -4.15
N GLY A 102 -11.38 2.16 -3.64
CA GLY A 102 -11.90 0.81 -3.50
C GLY A 102 -12.04 0.07 -4.83
N GLU A 103 -12.52 0.75 -5.87
CA GLU A 103 -12.65 0.21 -7.23
C GLU A 103 -11.27 -0.10 -7.83
N LEU A 104 -10.31 0.83 -7.72
CA LEU A 104 -8.93 0.65 -8.18
C LEU A 104 -8.24 -0.54 -7.49
N LEU A 105 -8.47 -0.73 -6.19
CA LEU A 105 -7.92 -1.86 -5.47
C LEU A 105 -8.44 -3.19 -6.02
N VAL A 106 -9.75 -3.30 -6.25
CA VAL A 106 -10.34 -4.52 -6.84
C VAL A 106 -9.78 -4.79 -8.23
N GLU A 107 -9.76 -3.80 -9.10
CA GLU A 107 -9.20 -3.91 -10.44
C GLU A 107 -7.74 -4.42 -10.40
N SER A 108 -6.94 -3.87 -9.49
CA SER A 108 -5.54 -4.27 -9.30
C SER A 108 -5.37 -5.74 -8.87
N TYR A 109 -6.31 -6.28 -8.09
CA TYR A 109 -6.34 -7.71 -7.73
C TYR A 109 -6.78 -8.57 -8.92
N GLU A 110 -7.82 -8.15 -9.64
CA GLU A 110 -8.38 -8.88 -10.79
C GLU A 110 -7.41 -8.99 -11.96
N VAL A 111 -6.67 -7.91 -12.27
CA VAL A 111 -5.60 -7.90 -13.30
C VAL A 111 -4.55 -8.99 -13.01
N ARG A 112 -4.30 -9.29 -11.73
CA ARG A 112 -3.35 -10.32 -11.30
C ARG A 112 -4.00 -11.69 -11.09
N ARG A 113 -5.28 -11.85 -11.44
CA ARG A 113 -6.11 -13.04 -11.18
C ARG A 113 -6.12 -13.45 -9.71
N LEU A 114 -6.09 -12.46 -8.82
CA LEU A 114 -6.17 -12.67 -7.38
C LEU A 114 -7.56 -12.26 -6.88
N SER A 115 -8.09 -12.99 -5.90
CA SER A 115 -9.34 -12.61 -5.26
C SER A 115 -9.14 -11.41 -4.33
N PRO A 116 -9.95 -10.33 -4.46
CA PRO A 116 -9.86 -9.19 -3.56
C PRO A 116 -10.07 -9.59 -2.10
N PRO A 117 -9.24 -9.12 -1.16
CA PRO A 117 -9.40 -9.39 0.26
C PRO A 117 -10.77 -8.94 0.81
N ARG A 118 -11.26 -9.60 1.86
CA ARG A 118 -12.56 -9.30 2.50
C ARG A 118 -12.71 -7.83 2.90
N TRP A 119 -11.64 -7.19 3.36
CA TRP A 119 -11.68 -5.78 3.77
C TRP A 119 -11.86 -4.83 2.57
N VAL A 120 -11.32 -5.19 1.39
CA VAL A 120 -11.53 -4.43 0.13
C VAL A 120 -12.98 -4.57 -0.32
N GLN A 121 -13.55 -5.78 -0.23
CA GLN A 121 -14.97 -5.99 -0.53
C GLN A 121 -15.87 -5.22 0.45
N ALA A 122 -15.52 -5.18 1.74
CA ALA A 122 -16.23 -4.39 2.74
C ALA A 122 -16.17 -2.89 2.41
N LEU A 123 -15.02 -2.40 1.95
CA LEU A 123 -14.81 -1.03 1.52
C LEU A 123 -15.78 -0.64 0.38
N LEU A 124 -15.86 -1.47 -0.66
CA LEU A 124 -16.80 -1.24 -1.77
C LEU A 124 -18.26 -1.25 -1.32
N ARG A 125 -18.63 -2.14 -0.38
CA ARG A 125 -20.00 -2.16 0.15
C ARG A 125 -20.35 -0.88 0.90
N HIS A 126 -19.41 -0.29 1.61
CA HIS A 126 -19.64 0.91 2.40
C HIS A 126 -19.77 2.18 1.57
N TYR A 127 -19.02 2.29 0.48
CA TYR A 127 -19.16 3.40 -0.47
C TYR A 127 -20.13 3.10 -1.61
N ARG A 128 -20.80 1.94 -1.58
CA ARG A 128 -21.84 1.64 -2.56
C ARG A 128 -22.94 2.67 -2.39
N PRO A 129 -23.34 3.39 -3.45
CA PRO A 129 -24.51 4.23 -3.35
C PRO A 129 -25.68 3.34 -2.91
N LEU A 130 -26.41 3.75 -1.87
CA LEU A 130 -27.75 3.20 -1.68
C LEU A 130 -28.44 3.42 -3.02
N ARG A 131 -28.86 2.33 -3.68
CA ARG A 131 -29.76 2.41 -4.82
C ARG A 131 -30.86 3.36 -4.37
N GLY A 132 -30.92 4.53 -4.99
CA GLY A 132 -31.86 5.56 -4.63
C GLY A 132 -33.22 4.89 -4.52
N LYS A 133 -33.92 5.18 -3.42
CA LYS A 133 -35.37 5.14 -3.36
C LYS A 133 -35.81 5.76 -4.68
N ALA A 134 -36.22 4.91 -5.62
CA ALA A 134 -36.69 5.38 -6.91
C ALA A 134 -37.77 6.39 -6.60
N ALA A 135 -37.72 7.53 -7.28
CA ALA A 135 -38.82 8.46 -7.36
C ALA A 135 -40.04 7.67 -7.87
N SER A 136 -40.82 7.14 -6.94
CA SER A 136 -42.22 6.77 -7.11
C SER A 136 -43.01 7.78 -6.30
N GLU A 137 -42.95 9.01 -6.75
CA GLU A 137 -43.98 10.01 -6.56
C GLU A 137 -43.95 10.82 -7.86
N VAL A 138 -45.15 11.13 -8.36
CA VAL A 138 -45.47 11.74 -9.67
C VAL A 138 -45.69 10.76 -10.83
N ALA A 139 -46.83 10.07 -10.79
CA ALA A 139 -47.86 10.18 -11.83
C ALA A 139 -49.19 9.62 -11.28
#